data_AF-A0A434ELJ9-F1
#
_entry.id   AF-A0A434ELJ9-F1
#
_cell.length_a   1.000
_cell.length_b   1.000
_cell.length_c   1.000
_cell.angle_alpha   90.00
_cell.angle_beta   90.00
_cell.angle_gamma   90.00
#
_symmetry.space_group_name_H-M   'P 1'
#
loop_
_entity.id
_entity.type
_entity.pdbx_description
1 polymer ?
#
loop_
_entity_poly.entity_id
_entity_poly.type
_entity_poly.pdbx_seq_one_letter_code
_entity_poly.pdbx_strand_id
1 'polypeptide(L)'
;MTKFTLPHEMKLIEGIAPAADAAGRSSDIVSLKNAGKAYILIHITQGNAATIALTPMQAQDVAGTGAKVLANAVPIWSNLDTSLTDTLIRRTDAVNYTTDAALKNKQVVFEIDPALLDVANGFDCIYFTTGASNAANITQAEFLLVDLRYQQTTPPTAITD
;
A
#
# COMPACT_ATOMS: atom_id res chain seq x y z
N MET A 1 28.14 1.24 -10.30
CA MET A 1 26.69 1.16 -10.03
C MET A 1 25.96 1.55 -11.30
N THR A 2 25.14 0.65 -11.83
CA THR A 2 24.13 1.00 -12.83
C THR A 2 23.14 1.98 -12.20
N LYS A 3 22.69 2.97 -12.97
CA LYS A 3 21.74 3.98 -12.48
C LYS A 3 20.34 3.36 -12.45
N PHE A 4 19.60 3.59 -11.36
CA PHE A 4 18.22 3.15 -11.25
C PHE A 4 17.35 3.79 -12.35
N THR A 5 16.55 2.99 -13.04
CA THR A 5 15.60 3.44 -14.07
C THR A 5 14.19 3.02 -13.68
N LEU A 6 13.44 3.99 -13.15
CA LEU A 6 12.11 3.81 -12.56
C LEU A 6 11.17 2.89 -13.34
N PRO A 7 10.83 3.14 -14.62
CA PRO A 7 9.85 2.32 -15.33
C PRO A 7 10.32 0.89 -15.67
N HIS A 8 11.62 0.60 -15.57
CA HIS A 8 12.16 -0.73 -15.87
C HIS A 8 12.33 -1.60 -14.62
N GLU A 9 12.69 -0.98 -13.50
CA GLU A 9 13.02 -1.68 -12.26
C GLU A 9 11.87 -1.67 -11.24
N MET A 10 10.82 -0.87 -11.50
CA MET A 10 9.66 -0.74 -10.65
C MET A 10 8.36 -0.68 -11.46
N LYS A 11 7.36 -1.44 -11.03
CA LYS A 11 6.00 -1.35 -11.56
C LYS A 11 5.16 -0.49 -10.62
N LEU A 12 4.66 0.63 -11.15
CA LEU A 12 3.71 1.51 -10.48
C LEU A 12 2.28 1.11 -10.82
N ILE A 13 1.42 1.06 -9.82
CA ILE A 13 0.01 0.73 -9.96
C ILE A 13 -0.80 1.69 -9.07
N GLU A 14 -1.78 2.37 -9.65
CA GLU A 14 -2.74 3.15 -8.87
C GLU A 14 -3.60 2.18 -8.04
N GLY A 15 -3.58 2.32 -6.72
CA GLY A 15 -4.40 1.49 -5.83
C GLY A 15 -5.77 2.11 -5.59
N ILE A 16 -5.79 3.34 -5.06
CA ILE A 16 -7.00 4.16 -4.96
C ILE A 16 -6.70 5.56 -5.47
N ALA A 17 -7.52 6.05 -6.40
CA ALA A 17 -7.46 7.45 -6.84
C ALA A 17 -7.69 8.42 -5.67
N PRO A 18 -7.17 9.66 -5.71
CA PRO A 18 -7.48 10.68 -4.71
C PRO A 18 -8.99 10.93 -4.63
N ALA A 19 -9.62 10.60 -3.49
CA ALA A 19 -11.02 10.91 -3.26
C ALA A 19 -11.35 11.01 -1.76
N ALA A 20 -12.51 11.60 -1.47
CA ALA A 20 -13.03 11.73 -0.11
C ALA A 20 -13.26 10.38 0.56
N ASP A 21 -12.93 10.29 1.86
CA ASP A 21 -12.94 9.04 2.61
C ASP A 21 -13.84 9.11 3.85
N ALA A 22 -15.14 9.14 3.62
CA ALA A 22 -16.15 9.17 4.68
C ALA A 22 -16.54 7.78 5.20
N ALA A 23 -16.29 6.72 4.43
CA ALA A 23 -16.85 5.38 4.68
C ALA A 23 -15.82 4.25 4.55
N GLY A 24 -14.53 4.57 4.40
CA GLY A 24 -13.53 3.58 4.02
C GLY A 24 -13.57 3.29 2.52
N ARG A 25 -12.43 2.87 1.98
CA ARG A 25 -12.20 2.63 0.55
C ARG A 25 -11.30 1.43 0.39
N SER A 26 -11.47 0.70 -0.72
CA SER A 26 -10.64 -0.45 -1.07
C SER A 26 -9.99 -0.23 -2.42
N SER A 27 -8.74 -0.66 -2.57
CA SER A 27 -8.04 -0.70 -3.86
C SER A 27 -8.42 -1.91 -4.69
N ASP A 28 -7.96 -1.92 -5.94
CA ASP A 28 -7.82 -3.15 -6.72
C ASP A 28 -6.86 -4.14 -6.03
N ILE A 29 -7.00 -5.41 -6.42
CA ILE A 29 -6.15 -6.50 -5.95
C ILE A 29 -4.98 -6.70 -6.91
N VAL A 30 -3.77 -6.70 -6.34
CA VAL A 30 -2.50 -6.71 -7.06
C VAL A 30 -1.77 -8.03 -6.79
N SER A 31 -1.46 -8.76 -7.86
CA SER A 31 -0.64 -9.96 -7.81
C SER A 31 0.84 -9.65 -7.60
N LEU A 32 1.48 -10.40 -6.69
CA LEU A 32 2.90 -10.33 -6.39
C LEU A 32 3.73 -11.46 -7.04
N LYS A 33 3.13 -12.29 -7.91
CA LYS A 33 3.80 -13.45 -8.56
C LYS A 33 5.14 -13.12 -9.23
N ASN A 34 5.31 -11.86 -9.66
CA ASN A 34 6.48 -11.39 -10.40
C ASN A 34 7.32 -10.33 -9.67
N ALA A 35 7.06 -10.08 -8.39
CA ALA A 35 7.76 -9.07 -7.60
C ALA A 35 8.46 -9.71 -6.40
N GLY A 36 9.73 -9.36 -6.14
CA GLY A 36 10.44 -9.75 -4.92
C GLY A 36 10.05 -8.91 -3.71
N LYS A 37 9.49 -7.72 -3.92
CA LYS A 37 9.02 -6.83 -2.85
C LYS A 37 7.94 -5.86 -3.37
N ALA A 38 7.02 -5.48 -2.50
CA ALA A 38 6.00 -4.49 -2.79
C ALA A 38 5.96 -3.40 -1.72
N TYR A 39 5.64 -2.18 -2.12
CA TYR A 39 5.36 -1.08 -1.20
C TYR A 39 3.95 -0.58 -1.44
N ILE A 40 3.22 -0.29 -0.36
CA ILE A 40 1.93 0.42 -0.42
C ILE A 40 2.20 1.83 0.10
N LEU A 41 2.27 2.80 -0.82
CA LEU A 41 2.45 4.21 -0.50
C LEU A 41 1.09 4.89 -0.43
N ILE A 42 0.75 5.42 0.73
CA ILE A 42 -0.51 6.09 0.99
C ILE A 42 -0.27 7.57 1.25
N HIS A 43 -1.03 8.40 0.56
CA HIS A 43 -1.10 9.84 0.76
C HIS A 43 -2.45 10.23 1.34
N ILE A 44 -2.41 11.07 2.38
CA ILE A 44 -3.60 11.56 3.06
C ILE A 44 -3.52 13.09 3.11
N THR A 45 -4.58 13.74 2.66
CA THR A 45 -4.79 15.18 2.86
C THR A 45 -5.96 15.36 3.81
N GLN A 46 -5.72 15.94 5.00
CA GLN A 46 -6.77 16.11 5.99
C GLN A 46 -7.42 17.48 5.91
N GLY A 47 -8.73 17.51 5.64
CA GLY A 47 -9.62 18.66 5.82
C GLY A 47 -10.40 18.62 7.14
N ASN A 48 -10.34 17.51 7.89
CA ASN A 48 -10.92 17.35 9.21
C ASN A 48 -10.01 16.53 10.14
N ALA A 49 -9.97 16.90 11.42
CA ALA A 49 -9.19 16.22 12.44
C ALA A 49 -9.83 14.86 12.80
N ALA A 50 -9.38 13.80 12.13
CA ALA A 50 -9.83 12.43 12.35
C ALA A 50 -8.67 11.45 12.19
N THR A 51 -8.71 10.33 12.89
CA THR A 51 -7.80 9.22 12.63
C THR A 51 -8.23 8.48 11.36
N ILE A 52 -7.30 7.78 10.71
CA ILE A 52 -7.58 6.91 9.56
C ILE A 52 -6.92 5.57 9.81
N ALA A 53 -7.71 4.50 9.84
CA ALA A 53 -7.19 3.14 9.89
C ALA A 53 -6.74 2.71 8.49
N LEU A 54 -5.53 2.19 8.35
CA LEU A 54 -4.92 1.78 7.10
C LEU A 54 -4.57 0.29 7.23
N THR A 55 -5.15 -0.55 6.38
CA THR A 55 -5.03 -2.01 6.51
C THR A 55 -4.67 -2.63 5.17
N PRO A 56 -3.40 -3.07 5.00
CA PRO A 56 -3.01 -4.01 3.96
C PRO A 56 -3.74 -5.35 4.14
N MET A 57 -4.16 -5.90 3.02
CA MET A 57 -4.89 -7.15 2.93
C MET A 57 -4.21 -8.08 1.93
N GLN A 58 -4.50 -9.37 2.02
CA GLN A 58 -4.02 -10.41 1.11
C GLN A 58 -5.18 -11.20 0.50
N ALA A 59 -4.98 -11.77 -0.68
CA ALA A 59 -5.90 -12.66 -1.37
C ALA A 59 -5.14 -13.78 -2.11
N GLN A 60 -5.86 -14.83 -2.51
CA GLN A 60 -5.31 -15.96 -3.29
C GLN A 60 -5.26 -15.68 -4.80
N ASP A 61 -6.05 -14.72 -5.26
CA ASP A 61 -6.11 -14.30 -6.65
C ASP A 61 -6.60 -12.85 -6.75
N VAL A 62 -6.52 -12.28 -7.95
CA VAL A 62 -7.00 -10.91 -8.25
C VAL A 62 -8.52 -10.77 -8.16
N ALA A 63 -9.26 -11.88 -8.08
CA ALA A 63 -10.72 -11.89 -7.89
C ALA A 63 -11.12 -11.78 -6.40
N GLY A 64 -10.15 -11.88 -5.47
CA GLY A 64 -10.37 -11.71 -4.04
C GLY A 64 -10.71 -12.99 -3.30
N THR A 65 -10.41 -14.16 -3.87
CA THR A 65 -10.62 -15.43 -3.18
C THR A 65 -9.83 -15.48 -1.87
N GLY A 66 -10.51 -15.83 -0.78
CA GLY A 66 -9.91 -15.96 0.55
C GLY A 66 -9.46 -14.65 1.20
N ALA A 67 -9.86 -13.49 0.66
CA ALA A 67 -9.39 -12.17 1.09
C ALA A 67 -9.45 -11.96 2.61
N LYS A 68 -8.32 -11.56 3.21
CA LYS A 68 -8.17 -11.35 4.66
C LYS A 68 -7.04 -10.37 4.98
N VAL A 69 -6.97 -9.92 6.22
CA VAL A 69 -5.83 -9.12 6.72
C VAL A 69 -4.53 -9.91 6.59
N LEU A 70 -3.40 -9.23 6.46
CA LEU A 70 -2.09 -9.88 6.52
C LEU A 70 -1.97 -10.74 7.78
N ALA A 71 -1.37 -11.93 7.64
CA ALA A 71 -1.16 -12.84 8.76
C ALA A 71 0.05 -12.43 9.61
N ASN A 72 1.07 -11.87 8.97
CA ASN A 72 2.33 -11.48 9.58
C ASN A 72 2.47 -9.96 9.59
N ALA A 73 3.02 -9.44 10.68
CA ALA A 73 3.35 -8.03 10.81
C ALA A 73 4.40 -7.61 9.76
N VAL A 74 4.22 -6.42 9.20
CA VAL A 74 5.12 -5.87 8.18
C VAL A 74 5.72 -4.54 8.64
N PRO A 75 6.90 -4.19 8.14
CA PRO A 75 7.47 -2.87 8.33
C PRO A 75 6.57 -1.71 7.89
N ILE A 76 6.50 -0.67 8.73
CA ILE A 76 5.70 0.53 8.49
C ILE A 76 6.55 1.77 8.68
N TRP A 77 6.43 2.74 7.78
CA TRP A 77 7.00 4.08 7.95
C TRP A 77 5.91 5.12 7.79
N SER A 78 6.01 6.22 8.53
CA SER A 78 5.10 7.34 8.32
C SER A 78 5.74 8.69 8.53
N ASN A 79 5.27 9.65 7.75
CA ASN A 79 5.43 11.07 7.94
C ASN A 79 4.05 11.67 8.22
N LEU A 80 3.83 12.16 9.44
CA LEU A 80 2.53 12.61 9.91
C LEU A 80 2.31 14.13 9.75
N ASP A 81 3.35 14.84 9.28
CA ASP A 81 3.30 16.26 8.89
C ASP A 81 4.29 16.53 7.76
N THR A 82 3.83 16.31 6.52
CA THR A 82 4.67 16.53 5.33
C THR A 82 5.00 18.00 5.06
N SER A 83 4.41 18.94 5.81
CA SER A 83 4.75 20.37 5.72
C SER A 83 5.97 20.73 6.57
N LEU A 84 6.28 19.91 7.57
CA LEU A 84 7.39 20.15 8.51
C LEU A 84 8.68 19.46 8.07
N THR A 85 8.58 18.24 7.54
CA THR A 85 9.73 17.43 7.12
C THR A 85 9.31 16.45 6.01
N ASP A 86 10.29 15.89 5.31
CA ASP A 86 10.17 14.75 4.39
C ASP A 86 10.61 13.42 5.04
N THR A 87 10.97 13.43 6.33
CA THR A 87 11.47 12.24 7.04
C THR A 87 10.38 11.21 7.26
N LEU A 88 10.58 10.01 6.74
CA LEU A 88 9.80 8.82 7.05
C LEU A 88 10.31 8.14 8.34
N ILE A 89 9.47 8.11 9.36
CA ILE A 89 9.81 7.53 10.67
C ILE A 89 9.36 6.07 10.71
N ARG A 90 10.28 5.13 11.00
CA ARG A 90 9.95 3.71 11.21
C ARG A 90 9.02 3.56 12.42
N ARG A 91 7.94 2.80 12.24
CA ARG A 91 6.96 2.45 13.27
C ARG A 91 7.13 0.99 13.67
N THR A 92 6.40 0.60 14.73
CA THR A 92 6.27 -0.79 15.12
C THR A 92 5.67 -1.59 13.97
N ASP A 93 6.29 -2.72 13.64
CA ASP A 93 5.79 -3.62 12.62
C ASP A 93 4.41 -4.15 13.02
N ALA A 94 3.45 -4.09 12.10
CA ALA A 94 2.07 -4.47 12.36
C ALA A 94 1.36 -4.84 11.05
N VAL A 95 0.14 -5.38 11.17
CA VAL A 95 -0.73 -5.71 10.02
C VAL A 95 -1.66 -4.56 9.63
N ASN A 96 -1.66 -3.48 10.41
CA ASN A 96 -2.43 -2.26 10.18
C ASN A 96 -1.74 -1.07 10.87
N TYR A 97 -2.14 0.14 10.48
CA TYR A 97 -1.67 1.37 11.10
C TYR A 97 -2.80 2.39 11.16
N THR A 98 -2.97 3.04 12.31
CA THR A 98 -3.93 4.14 12.47
C THR A 98 -3.16 5.45 12.63
N THR A 99 -3.44 6.42 11.76
CA THR A 99 -2.82 7.75 11.86
C THR A 99 -3.32 8.49 13.10
N ASP A 100 -2.54 9.46 13.58
CA ASP A 100 -3.09 10.47 14.50
C ASP A 100 -4.14 11.35 13.80
N ALA A 101 -4.87 12.14 14.59
CA ALA A 101 -5.95 13.02 14.14
C ALA A 101 -5.52 14.46 13.85
N ALA A 102 -4.22 14.80 13.91
CA ALA A 102 -3.76 16.15 13.66
C ALA A 102 -3.97 16.51 12.19
N LEU A 103 -4.68 17.61 11.96
CA LEU A 103 -5.08 18.16 10.67
C LEU A 103 -3.88 18.53 9.80
N LYS A 104 -3.30 17.53 9.14
CA LYS A 104 -2.05 17.60 8.39
C LYS A 104 -2.10 16.69 7.18
N ASN A 105 -1.21 16.97 6.23
CA ASN A 105 -0.91 16.03 5.17
C ASN A 105 0.02 14.94 5.71
N LYS A 106 -0.27 13.69 5.37
CA LYS A 106 0.42 12.51 5.89
C LYS A 106 0.82 11.58 4.75
N GLN A 107 1.93 10.89 4.96
CA GLN A 107 2.38 9.78 4.12
C GLN A 107 2.59 8.55 5.01
N VAL A 108 2.13 7.39 4.54
CA VAL A 108 2.35 6.10 5.20
C VAL A 108 2.83 5.11 4.16
N VAL A 109 3.81 4.30 4.52
CA VAL A 109 4.36 3.25 3.66
C VAL A 109 4.33 1.93 4.42
N PHE A 110 3.73 0.92 3.80
CA PHE A 110 3.91 -0.48 4.20
C PHE A 110 4.90 -1.14 3.24
N GLU A 111 5.92 -1.82 3.77
CA GLU A 111 6.80 -2.66 2.95
C GLU A 111 6.38 -4.12 3.10
N ILE A 112 5.99 -4.71 1.98
CA ILE A 112 5.50 -6.08 1.90
C ILE A 112 6.56 -6.95 1.25
N ASP A 113 7.00 -7.96 1.99
CA ASP A 113 7.71 -9.10 1.44
C ASP A 113 6.66 -10.19 1.08
N PRO A 114 6.54 -10.61 -0.19
CA PRO A 114 5.64 -11.68 -0.59
C PRO A 114 5.80 -12.96 0.23
N ALA A 115 7.00 -13.25 0.76
CA ALA A 115 7.25 -14.42 1.61
C ALA A 115 6.54 -14.34 2.97
N LEU A 116 6.10 -13.16 3.40
CA LEU A 116 5.32 -12.94 4.62
C LEU A 116 3.81 -13.11 4.40
N LEU A 117 3.35 -13.34 3.17
CA LEU A 117 1.97 -13.72 2.91
C LEU A 117 1.70 -15.14 3.41
N ASP A 118 0.43 -15.53 3.42
CA ASP A 118 0.02 -16.90 3.70
C ASP A 118 0.28 -17.83 2.49
N VAL A 119 1.54 -17.90 2.07
CA VAL A 119 2.00 -18.59 0.85
C VAL A 119 1.69 -20.09 0.92
N ALA A 120 1.74 -20.68 2.11
CA ALA A 120 1.40 -22.09 2.32
C ALA A 120 -0.07 -22.41 1.95
N ASN A 121 -0.96 -21.42 2.04
CA ASN A 121 -2.36 -21.53 1.64
C ASN A 121 -2.64 -20.84 0.28
N GLY A 122 -1.60 -20.56 -0.52
CA GLY A 122 -1.74 -20.04 -1.88
C GLY A 122 -2.06 -18.55 -1.97
N PHE A 123 -1.77 -17.75 -0.93
CA PHE A 123 -1.93 -16.30 -1.01
C PHE A 123 -0.73 -15.66 -1.72
N ASP A 124 -1.00 -14.95 -2.82
CA ASP A 124 0.02 -14.29 -3.63
C ASP A 124 -0.38 -12.87 -4.10
N CYS A 125 -1.55 -12.38 -3.67
CA CYS A 125 -2.06 -11.06 -4.01
C CYS A 125 -2.20 -10.19 -2.76
N ILE A 126 -2.09 -8.87 -2.93
CA ILE A 126 -2.36 -7.88 -1.90
C ILE A 126 -3.34 -6.82 -2.37
N TYR A 127 -4.03 -6.19 -1.43
CA TYR A 127 -4.79 -4.98 -1.67
C TYR A 127 -4.78 -4.11 -0.41
N PHE A 128 -5.37 -2.93 -0.51
CA PHE A 128 -5.36 -1.94 0.55
C PHE A 128 -6.78 -1.52 0.90
N THR A 129 -7.05 -1.34 2.20
CA THR A 129 -8.30 -0.77 2.68
C THR A 129 -8.07 0.34 3.70
N THR A 130 -8.95 1.35 3.65
CA THR A 130 -9.04 2.39 4.66
C THR A 130 -10.28 2.19 5.53
N GLY A 131 -10.18 2.55 6.81
CA GLY A 131 -11.35 2.77 7.66
C GLY A 131 -11.96 4.14 7.42
N ALA A 132 -13.23 4.30 7.80
CA ALA A 132 -13.94 5.58 7.72
C ALA A 132 -13.16 6.68 8.45
N SER A 133 -12.92 7.80 7.75
CA SER A 133 -12.34 9.00 8.34
C SER A 133 -13.35 10.14 8.38
N ASN A 134 -13.37 11.00 7.37
CA ASN A 134 -14.27 12.13 7.24
C ASN A 134 -14.40 12.51 5.76
N ALA A 135 -15.56 13.01 5.35
CA ALA A 135 -15.80 13.45 3.97
C ALA A 135 -14.87 14.58 3.49
N ALA A 136 -14.25 15.34 4.41
CA ALA A 136 -13.27 16.37 4.09
C ALA A 136 -11.82 15.82 3.97
N ASN A 137 -11.59 14.55 4.29
CA ASN A 137 -10.28 13.91 4.19
C ASN A 137 -10.16 13.16 2.86
N ILE A 138 -9.05 13.38 2.16
CA ILE A 138 -8.76 12.74 0.87
C ILE A 138 -7.70 11.66 1.08
N THR A 139 -7.97 10.46 0.58
CA THR A 139 -7.02 9.34 0.58
C THR A 139 -6.63 8.96 -0.84
N GLN A 140 -5.37 8.60 -1.03
CA GLN A 140 -4.79 8.06 -2.27
C GLN A 140 -3.81 6.96 -1.88
N ALA A 141 -3.70 5.92 -2.71
CA ALA A 141 -2.64 4.92 -2.54
C ALA A 141 -2.09 4.45 -3.88
N GLU A 142 -0.80 4.10 -3.88
CA GLU A 142 -0.07 3.51 -4.99
C GLU A 142 0.64 2.24 -4.52
N PHE A 143 0.68 1.23 -5.37
CA PHE A 143 1.55 0.07 -5.19
C PHE A 143 2.83 0.27 -6.02
N LEU A 144 3.97 0.01 -5.38
CA LEU A 144 5.28 0.02 -6.01
C LEU A 144 5.87 -1.38 -5.91
N LEU A 145 5.85 -2.12 -7.02
CA LEU A 145 6.46 -3.46 -7.08
C LEU A 145 7.89 -3.34 -7.58
N VAL A 146 8.84 -3.89 -6.83
CA VAL A 146 10.28 -3.86 -7.16
C VAL A 146 10.86 -5.27 -7.16
N ASP A 147 12.12 -5.38 -7.58
CA ASP A 147 12.79 -6.67 -7.78
C ASP A 147 11.96 -7.58 -8.71
N LEU A 148 11.61 -7.01 -9.86
CA LEU A 148 10.74 -7.68 -10.83
C LEU A 148 11.49 -8.85 -11.46
N ARG A 149 10.87 -10.04 -11.45
CA ARG A 149 11.45 -11.27 -11.99
C ARG A 149 11.86 -11.15 -13.47
N TYR A 150 11.13 -10.34 -14.23
CA TYR A 150 11.38 -10.09 -15.64
C TYR A 150 11.64 -8.59 -15.87
N GLN A 151 12.90 -8.20 -16.03
CA GLN A 151 13.25 -6.86 -16.49
C GLN A 151 12.90 -6.73 -17.97
N GLN A 152 11.84 -5.99 -18.27
CA GLN A 152 11.31 -5.82 -19.62
C GLN A 152 10.88 -4.36 -19.80
N THR A 153 10.91 -3.86 -21.03
CA THR A 153 10.46 -2.49 -21.36
C THR A 153 9.00 -2.24 -20.97
N THR A 154 8.19 -3.30 -20.86
CA THR A 154 6.80 -3.22 -20.42
C THR A 154 6.47 -4.44 -19.54
N PRO A 155 6.55 -4.32 -18.21
CA PRO A 155 6.21 -5.42 -17.30
C PRO A 155 4.73 -5.85 -17.45
N PRO A 156 4.41 -7.15 -17.33
CA PRO A 156 3.04 -7.65 -17.43
C PRO A 156 2.13 -6.98 -16.40
N THR A 157 0.83 -6.89 -16.70
CA THR A 157 -0.18 -6.38 -15.76
C THR A 157 -0.19 -7.23 -14.48
N ALA A 158 -0.42 -6.58 -13.34
CA ALA A 158 -0.49 -7.23 -12.03
C ALA A 158 -1.91 -7.19 -11.44
N ILE A 159 -2.88 -6.62 -12.15
CA ILE A 159 -4.29 -6.52 -11.74
C ILE A 159 -5.20 -7.49 -12.52
N THR A 160 -4.59 -8.39 -13.29
CA THR A 160 -5.25 -9.51 -13.95
C THR A 160 -4.37 -10.75 -13.79
N ASP A 161 -4.96 -11.94 -13.69
CA ASP A 161 -4.22 -13.22 -13.64
C ASP A 161 -3.81 -13.72 -15.03
#